data_AF-A0A0C3P635-F1
#
_entry.id   AF-A0A0C3P635-F1
#
_cell.length_a   1.000
_cell.length_b   1.000
_cell.length_c   1.000
_cell.angle_alpha   90.00
_cell.angle_beta   90.00
_cell.angle_gamma   90.00
#
_symmetry.space_group_name_H-M   'P 1'
#
loop_
_entity.id
_entity.type
_entity.pdbx_description
1 polymer ?
#
loop_
_entity_poly.entity_id
_entity_poly.type
_entity_poly.pdbx_seq_one_letter_code
_entity_poly.pdbx_strand_id
1 'polypeptide(L)'
;SNLSLYHRLHPCRRIVFELWSHDQGWSSSALDRGTYNGSSSWWDASFETPHPEIACIANISWPSLLFHQNEQIRPSISNDKSLQRNLHAVYKTTHHTVEWSYIDEAISAEDQHALEDLGRGRLSGDGSFVRNLKVGDCIVLWASARFPGWQMYAEKAKISVYWAV
;
A
#
# COMPACT_ATOMS: atom_id res chain seq x y z
N SER A 1 -6.96 -30.76 -14.18
CA SER A 1 -7.66 -30.04 -13.10
C SER A 1 -7.46 -28.55 -13.31
N ASN A 2 -8.52 -27.73 -13.19
CA ASN A 2 -8.48 -26.28 -13.44
C ASN A 2 -7.47 -25.52 -12.55
N LEU A 3 -7.08 -26.09 -11.41
CA LEU A 3 -6.09 -25.52 -10.49
C LEU A 3 -4.71 -25.29 -11.12
N SER A 4 -4.26 -26.13 -12.07
CA SER A 4 -2.94 -25.95 -12.70
C SER A 4 -2.88 -24.82 -13.73
N LEU A 5 -4.04 -24.39 -14.26
CA LEU A 5 -4.12 -23.23 -15.14
C LEU A 5 -4.16 -21.93 -14.33
N TYR A 6 -4.98 -21.87 -13.25
CA TYR A 6 -5.03 -20.74 -12.32
C TYR A 6 -3.68 -20.47 -11.65
N HIS A 7 -2.93 -21.52 -11.31
CA HIS A 7 -1.56 -21.35 -10.82
C HIS A 7 -0.67 -20.63 -11.85
N ARG A 8 -0.86 -20.83 -13.15
CA ARG A 8 -0.02 -20.14 -14.16
C ARG A 8 -0.47 -18.72 -14.48
N LEU A 9 -1.66 -18.31 -14.07
CA LEU A 9 -2.23 -16.98 -14.39
C LEU A 9 -1.80 -15.88 -13.40
N HIS A 10 -1.54 -16.23 -12.13
CA HIS A 10 -1.15 -15.28 -11.09
C HIS A 10 0.23 -15.64 -10.57
N PRO A 11 1.29 -15.16 -11.24
CA PRO A 11 2.65 -15.56 -10.92
C PRO A 11 3.11 -14.94 -9.58
N CYS A 12 2.60 -13.75 -9.23
CA CYS A 12 2.64 -13.26 -7.85
C CYS A 12 1.68 -14.05 -6.97
N ARG A 13 2.17 -14.54 -5.83
CA ARG A 13 1.36 -15.30 -4.86
C ARG A 13 0.99 -14.50 -3.65
N ARG A 14 1.95 -13.76 -3.11
CA ARG A 14 1.76 -13.10 -1.84
C ARG A 14 2.71 -11.93 -1.72
N ILE A 15 2.23 -10.88 -1.08
CA ILE A 15 3.03 -9.70 -0.75
C ILE A 15 2.83 -9.42 0.73
N VAL A 16 3.93 -9.21 1.44
CA VAL A 16 3.92 -8.78 2.84
C VAL A 16 4.59 -7.43 2.93
N PHE A 17 3.82 -6.44 3.40
CA PHE A 17 4.30 -5.12 3.74
C PHE A 17 4.53 -5.05 5.24
N GLU A 18 5.74 -4.68 5.64
CA GLU A 18 6.09 -4.37 7.01
C GLU A 18 6.47 -2.88 7.07
N LEU A 19 5.74 -2.11 7.86
CA LEU A 19 5.72 -0.65 7.82
C LEU A 19 5.97 -0.10 9.22
N TRP A 20 7.01 0.71 9.39
CA TRP A 20 7.34 1.37 10.66
C TRP A 20 7.17 2.86 10.47
N SER A 21 6.09 3.40 11.03
CA SER A 21 5.79 4.82 10.92
C SER A 21 4.95 5.35 12.07
N HIS A 22 4.87 6.67 12.14
CA HIS A 22 3.97 7.38 13.04
C HIS A 22 3.54 8.73 12.46
N ASP A 23 2.57 9.32 13.15
CA ASP A 23 2.01 10.63 12.88
C ASP A 23 2.69 11.71 13.73
N GLN A 24 2.47 13.00 13.45
CA GLN A 24 3.12 14.12 14.16
C GLN A 24 2.97 14.13 15.70
N GLY A 25 2.00 13.40 16.26
CA GLY A 25 1.85 13.19 17.70
C GLY A 25 0.94 14.17 18.42
N TRP A 26 0.26 15.06 17.70
CA TRP A 26 -0.65 16.05 18.26
C TRP A 26 -1.82 16.35 17.32
N SER A 27 -2.98 16.66 17.89
CA SER A 27 -4.18 17.10 17.17
C SER A 27 -5.10 17.85 18.14
N SER A 28 -5.96 18.72 17.60
CA SER A 28 -7.03 19.38 18.36
C SER A 28 -8.21 18.44 18.65
N SER A 29 -8.37 17.33 17.90
CA SER A 29 -9.37 16.29 18.18
C SER A 29 -8.83 15.27 19.16
N ALA A 30 -9.32 15.28 20.40
CA ALA A 30 -8.95 14.31 21.43
C ALA A 30 -9.67 12.96 21.29
N LEU A 31 -10.84 12.93 20.64
CA LEU A 31 -11.69 11.74 20.55
C LEU A 31 -11.06 10.64 19.70
N ASP A 32 -10.33 11.01 18.65
CA ASP A 32 -9.75 10.07 17.70
C ASP A 32 -8.32 9.63 18.06
N ARG A 33 -7.74 10.23 19.11
CA ARG A 33 -6.33 10.02 19.47
C ARG A 33 -6.05 8.55 19.77
N GLY A 34 -5.02 8.01 19.10
CA GLY A 34 -4.64 6.61 19.26
C GLY A 34 -5.56 5.62 18.56
N THR A 35 -6.48 6.11 17.71
CA THR A 35 -7.26 5.30 16.78
C THR A 35 -6.80 5.56 15.35
N TYR A 36 -7.31 4.83 14.37
CA TYR A 36 -7.09 5.14 12.95
C TYR A 36 -8.09 6.14 12.37
N ASN A 37 -9.12 6.51 13.14
CA ASN A 37 -10.10 7.51 12.74
C ASN A 37 -9.45 8.90 12.71
N GLY A 38 -9.89 9.76 11.80
CA GLY A 38 -9.34 11.12 11.66
C GLY A 38 -7.89 11.20 11.17
N SER A 39 -7.20 10.07 11.01
CA SER A 39 -5.81 10.02 10.58
C SER A 39 -5.65 10.51 9.15
N SER A 40 -4.73 11.45 8.97
CA SER A 40 -4.37 12.06 7.69
C SER A 40 -2.91 11.80 7.32
N SER A 41 -2.30 10.74 7.89
CA SER A 41 -1.04 10.16 7.45
C SER A 41 -1.20 8.65 7.18
N TRP A 42 -0.74 8.19 6.01
CA TRP A 42 -0.98 6.82 5.56
C TRP A 42 0.07 6.33 4.55
N TRP A 43 0.09 5.01 4.39
CA TRP A 43 0.75 4.28 3.33
C TRP A 43 -0.24 3.89 2.24
N ASP A 44 0.21 3.92 1.00
CA ASP A 44 -0.51 3.36 -0.15
C ASP A 44 0.43 2.54 -1.04
N ALA A 45 -0.11 1.62 -1.82
CA ALA A 45 0.65 0.77 -2.73
C ALA A 45 0.03 0.79 -4.13
N SER A 46 0.87 0.98 -5.13
CA SER A 46 0.54 0.82 -6.54
C SER A 46 1.57 -0.05 -7.24
N PHE A 47 1.34 -0.37 -8.50
CA PHE A 47 2.38 -0.92 -9.37
C PHE A 47 2.39 -0.21 -10.71
N GLU A 48 3.56 -0.19 -11.33
CA GLU A 48 3.78 0.45 -12.62
C GLU A 48 4.40 -0.57 -13.57
N THR A 49 3.86 -0.65 -14.79
CA THR A 49 4.43 -1.47 -15.86
C THR A 49 5.45 -0.63 -16.62
N PRO A 50 6.75 -0.98 -16.59
CA PRO A 50 7.76 -0.23 -17.30
C PRO A 50 7.54 -0.32 -18.81
N HIS A 51 7.60 0.81 -19.51
CA HIS A 51 7.49 0.80 -20.98
C HIS A 51 8.81 0.28 -21.60
N PRO A 52 8.76 -0.69 -22.54
CA PRO A 52 9.95 -1.34 -23.08
C PRO A 52 10.95 -0.37 -23.73
N GLU A 53 10.46 0.70 -24.37
CA GLU A 53 11.30 1.71 -25.04
C GLU A 53 12.10 2.57 -24.05
N ILE A 54 11.68 2.67 -22.79
CA ILE A 54 12.36 3.45 -21.74
C ILE A 54 13.44 2.60 -21.05
N ALA A 55 13.21 1.28 -20.94
CA ALA A 55 14.12 0.36 -20.25
C ALA A 55 15.45 0.12 -21.00
N CYS A 56 15.49 0.35 -22.32
CA CYS A 56 16.67 0.12 -23.16
C CYS A 56 17.60 1.35 -23.30
N ILE A 57 17.21 2.52 -22.80
CA ILE A 57 18.07 3.71 -22.79
C ILE A 57 18.98 3.63 -21.54
N ALA A 58 20.15 3.02 -21.72
CA ALA A 58 21.09 2.63 -20.66
C ALA A 58 21.65 3.73 -19.73
N ASN A 59 21.22 5.00 -19.88
CA ASN A 59 21.67 6.13 -19.07
C ASN A 59 20.58 6.77 -18.20
N ILE A 60 19.38 6.21 -18.17
CA ILE A 60 18.32 6.69 -17.27
C ILE A 60 18.41 5.90 -15.98
N SER A 61 18.88 6.56 -14.91
CA SER A 61 18.82 6.01 -13.57
C SER A 61 17.37 5.87 -13.16
N TRP A 62 16.94 4.64 -12.90
CA TRP A 62 15.73 4.40 -12.11
C TRP A 62 15.79 5.22 -10.81
N PRO A 63 14.77 6.03 -10.46
CA PRO A 63 13.39 6.03 -10.98
C PRO A 63 13.02 7.32 -11.76
N SER A 64 14.00 8.09 -12.24
CA SER A 64 13.85 9.50 -12.65
C SER A 64 12.82 9.77 -13.76
N LEU A 65 12.46 8.78 -14.59
CA LEU A 65 11.53 8.95 -15.71
C LEU A 65 10.07 8.59 -15.37
N LEU A 66 9.85 7.75 -14.35
CA LEU A 66 8.50 7.37 -13.91
C LEU A 66 7.81 8.52 -13.16
N PHE A 67 8.57 9.28 -12.36
CA PHE A 67 8.01 10.40 -11.61
C PHE A 67 7.46 11.52 -12.49
N HIS A 68 8.02 11.73 -13.69
CA HIS A 68 7.60 12.83 -14.58
C HIS A 68 6.25 12.60 -15.28
N GLN A 69 5.78 11.36 -15.42
CA GLN A 69 4.49 11.05 -16.04
C GLN A 69 3.39 10.70 -15.02
N ASN A 70 3.75 10.23 -13.82
CA ASN A 70 2.81 9.66 -12.85
C ASN A 70 2.53 10.53 -11.60
N GLU A 71 2.86 11.82 -11.58
CA GLU A 71 2.38 12.73 -10.51
C GLU A 71 0.86 12.66 -10.31
N GLN A 72 0.11 12.24 -11.35
CA GLN A 72 -1.34 12.09 -11.33
C GLN A 72 -1.89 10.81 -10.65
N ILE A 73 -1.07 9.78 -10.35
CA ILE A 73 -1.58 8.49 -9.82
C ILE A 73 -1.50 8.40 -8.28
N ARG A 74 -0.80 9.33 -7.61
CA ARG A 74 -0.77 9.35 -6.14
C ARG A 74 -2.18 9.65 -5.59
N PRO A 75 -2.77 8.79 -4.76
CA PRO A 75 -4.02 9.11 -4.11
C PRO A 75 -3.85 10.36 -3.25
N SER A 76 -4.61 11.41 -3.57
CA SER A 76 -4.59 12.67 -2.81
C SER A 76 -5.17 12.53 -1.40
N ILE A 77 -5.87 11.41 -1.16
CA ILE A 77 -6.48 11.01 0.10
C ILE A 77 -6.35 9.50 0.31
N SER A 78 -6.35 9.08 1.57
CA SER A 78 -6.65 7.70 1.91
C SER A 78 -8.02 7.33 1.34
N ASN A 79 -8.11 6.15 0.75
CA ASN A 79 -9.31 5.63 0.10
C ASN A 79 -9.60 4.19 0.57
N ASP A 80 -10.68 3.60 0.08
CA ASP A 80 -11.10 2.24 0.47
C ASP A 80 -10.09 1.15 0.09
N LYS A 81 -9.09 1.43 -0.73
CA LYS A 81 -7.99 0.51 -1.08
C LYS A 81 -6.65 0.89 -0.46
N SER A 82 -6.56 1.95 0.35
CA SER A 82 -5.30 2.35 0.97
C SER A 82 -4.73 1.23 1.85
N LEU A 83 -3.40 1.14 1.84
CA LEU A 83 -2.66 0.05 2.46
C LEU A 83 -2.76 0.09 3.98
N GLN A 84 -2.39 1.21 4.60
CA GLN A 84 -2.33 1.34 6.06
C GLN A 84 -2.28 2.79 6.52
N ARG A 85 -3.18 3.21 7.40
CA ARG A 85 -3.11 4.50 8.11
C ARG A 85 -2.22 4.41 9.35
N ASN A 86 -1.63 5.53 9.77
CA ASN A 86 -1.06 5.66 11.12
C ASN A 86 -2.16 5.89 12.15
N LEU A 87 -1.81 5.65 13.42
CA LEU A 87 -2.63 6.11 14.55
C LEU A 87 -2.64 7.64 14.62
N HIS A 88 -3.83 8.22 14.77
CA HIS A 88 -4.04 9.66 14.83
C HIS A 88 -3.36 10.29 16.03
N ALA A 89 -2.53 11.32 15.80
CA ALA A 89 -1.86 12.11 16.83
C ALA A 89 -1.03 11.26 17.82
N VAL A 90 -0.32 10.25 17.29
CA VAL A 90 0.60 9.40 18.05
C VAL A 90 2.02 9.56 17.49
N TYR A 91 2.96 10.00 18.34
CA TYR A 91 4.39 10.18 17.98
C TYR A 91 5.19 8.88 18.08
N LYS A 92 4.62 7.84 18.68
CA LYS A 92 5.31 6.57 18.86
C LYS A 92 5.18 5.75 17.59
N THR A 93 6.32 5.36 17.02
CA THR A 93 6.39 4.43 15.89
C THR A 93 5.62 3.15 16.17
N THR A 94 4.70 2.86 15.27
CA THR A 94 3.93 1.62 15.24
C THR A 94 4.45 0.76 14.10
N HIS A 95 4.50 -0.55 14.33
CA HIS A 95 4.82 -1.52 13.29
C HIS A 95 3.52 -2.16 12.79
N HIS A 96 3.23 -1.97 11.52
CA HIS A 96 2.10 -2.60 10.84
C HIS A 96 2.59 -3.67 9.89
N THR A 97 1.92 -4.83 9.90
CA THR A 97 2.12 -5.89 8.91
C THR A 97 0.83 -6.05 8.12
N VAL A 98 0.93 -5.89 6.79
CA VAL A 98 -0.19 -6.13 5.87
C VAL A 98 0.20 -7.23 4.90
N GLU A 99 -0.61 -8.29 4.87
CA GLU A 99 -0.44 -9.40 3.94
C GLU A 99 -1.58 -9.38 2.92
N TRP A 100 -1.21 -9.48 1.64
CA TRP A 100 -2.12 -9.70 0.52
C TRP A 100 -1.75 -10.99 -0.20
N SER A 101 -2.76 -11.76 -0.61
CA SER A 101 -2.60 -13.04 -1.27
C SER A 101 -3.41 -13.13 -2.56
N TYR A 102 -2.94 -13.92 -3.52
CA TYR A 102 -3.66 -14.17 -4.77
C TYR A 102 -4.98 -14.91 -4.58
N ILE A 103 -5.11 -15.65 -3.47
CA ILE A 103 -6.32 -16.40 -3.08
C ILE A 103 -7.29 -15.59 -2.22
N ASP A 104 -6.98 -14.33 -1.90
CA ASP A 104 -7.94 -13.49 -1.18
C ASP A 104 -9.18 -13.28 -2.06
N GLU A 105 -10.37 -13.44 -1.48
CA GLU A 105 -11.65 -13.31 -2.16
C GLU A 105 -12.34 -11.99 -1.77
N ALA A 106 -13.53 -11.76 -2.34
CA ALA A 106 -14.35 -10.62 -1.95
C ALA A 106 -14.67 -10.68 -0.44
N ILE A 107 -14.49 -9.54 0.21
CA ILE A 107 -14.53 -9.42 1.67
C ILE A 107 -15.97 -9.16 2.13
N SER A 108 -16.43 -9.87 3.17
CA SER A 108 -17.73 -9.64 3.81
C SER A 108 -17.85 -8.23 4.41
N ALA A 109 -19.06 -7.74 4.69
CA ALA A 109 -19.22 -6.42 5.29
C ALA A 109 -18.56 -6.33 6.68
N GLU A 110 -18.64 -7.43 7.45
CA GLU A 110 -18.01 -7.56 8.76
C GLU A 110 -16.49 -7.48 8.66
N ASP A 111 -15.90 -8.20 7.72
CA ASP A 111 -14.44 -8.20 7.51
C ASP A 111 -13.95 -6.83 6.96
N GLN A 112 -14.76 -6.14 6.15
CA GLN A 112 -14.46 -4.78 5.70
C GLN A 112 -14.35 -3.81 6.88
N HIS A 113 -15.24 -3.94 7.88
CA HIS A 113 -15.19 -3.12 9.09
C HIS A 113 -13.97 -3.46 9.94
N ALA A 114 -13.65 -4.75 10.09
CA ALA A 114 -12.45 -5.20 10.79
C ALA A 114 -11.16 -4.66 10.15
N LEU A 115 -11.09 -4.56 8.82
CA LEU A 115 -9.96 -3.93 8.14
C LEU A 115 -9.83 -2.44 8.47
N GLU A 116 -10.95 -1.73 8.53
CA GLU A 116 -10.95 -0.30 8.86
C GLU A 116 -10.48 -0.04 10.29
N ASP A 117 -10.89 -0.88 11.24
CA ASP A 117 -10.46 -0.86 12.65
C ASP A 117 -8.96 -1.15 12.80
N LEU A 118 -8.36 -1.86 11.84
CA LEU A 118 -6.92 -2.07 11.73
C LEU A 118 -6.19 -0.95 10.96
N GLY A 119 -6.93 0.07 10.50
CA GLY A 119 -6.39 1.21 9.76
C GLY A 119 -6.18 0.95 8.27
N ARG A 120 -6.70 -0.16 7.74
CA ARG A 120 -6.65 -0.50 6.31
C ARG A 120 -7.87 0.02 5.57
N GLY A 121 -7.75 0.18 4.25
CA GLY A 121 -8.92 0.41 3.40
C GLY A 121 -9.86 -0.80 3.40
N ARG A 122 -11.18 -0.56 3.47
CA ARG A 122 -12.22 -1.60 3.52
C ARG A 122 -12.13 -2.60 2.38
N LEU A 123 -11.76 -2.14 1.19
CA LEU A 123 -11.64 -2.92 -0.04
C LEU A 123 -10.19 -3.31 -0.37
N SER A 124 -9.26 -3.18 0.58
CA SER A 124 -7.83 -3.44 0.35
C SER A 124 -7.43 -4.92 0.38
N GLY A 125 -8.28 -5.81 0.89
CA GLY A 125 -7.97 -7.24 1.06
C GLY A 125 -8.66 -8.16 0.06
N ASP A 126 -9.00 -7.68 -1.14
CA ASP A 126 -9.73 -8.46 -2.15
C ASP A 126 -8.82 -9.33 -3.04
N GLY A 127 -7.50 -9.28 -2.84
CA GLY A 127 -6.48 -9.98 -3.63
C GLY A 127 -6.25 -9.46 -5.05
N SER A 128 -7.00 -8.43 -5.48
CA SER A 128 -6.93 -7.90 -6.85
C SER A 128 -5.55 -7.34 -7.18
N PHE A 129 -4.90 -6.68 -6.21
CA PHE A 129 -3.54 -6.17 -6.37
C PHE A 129 -2.55 -7.27 -6.74
N VAL A 130 -2.56 -8.37 -5.99
CA VAL A 130 -1.63 -9.49 -6.18
C VAL A 130 -1.91 -10.22 -7.49
N ARG A 131 -3.19 -10.45 -7.81
CA ARG A 131 -3.59 -11.14 -9.04
C ARG A 131 -3.25 -10.36 -10.31
N ASN A 132 -3.23 -9.04 -10.25
CA ASN A 132 -2.98 -8.18 -11.41
C ASN A 132 -1.49 -7.88 -11.64
N LEU A 133 -0.62 -8.19 -10.68
CA LEU A 133 0.82 -7.96 -10.80
C LEU A 133 1.47 -8.95 -11.78
N LYS A 134 2.24 -8.42 -12.73
CA LYS A 134 2.92 -9.19 -13.79
C LYS A 134 4.43 -9.20 -13.60
N VAL A 135 5.09 -10.16 -14.26
CA VAL A 135 6.56 -10.15 -14.36
C VAL A 135 7.00 -8.86 -15.04
N GLY A 136 7.90 -8.13 -14.39
CA GLY A 136 8.43 -6.86 -14.89
C GLY A 136 7.76 -5.62 -14.29
N ASP A 137 6.59 -5.74 -13.64
CA ASP A 137 5.98 -4.62 -12.92
C ASP A 137 6.83 -4.21 -11.71
N CYS A 138 6.82 -2.93 -11.39
CA CYS A 138 7.49 -2.34 -10.24
C CYS A 138 6.44 -1.94 -9.19
N ILE A 139 6.58 -2.44 -7.96
CA ILE A 139 5.73 -2.02 -6.83
C ILE A 139 6.22 -0.65 -6.35
N VAL A 140 5.28 0.28 -6.21
CA VAL A 140 5.53 1.63 -5.67
C VAL A 140 4.82 1.74 -4.32
N LEU A 141 5.57 2.18 -3.31
CA LEU A 141 5.05 2.41 -1.96
C LEU A 141 5.04 3.91 -1.68
N TRP A 142 3.88 4.43 -1.30
CA TRP A 142 3.65 5.84 -1.04
C TRP A 142 3.54 6.09 0.46
N ALA A 143 4.30 7.04 0.99
CA ALA A 143 4.13 7.57 2.33
C ALA A 143 3.55 8.98 2.22
N SER A 144 2.37 9.20 2.78
CA SER A 144 1.58 10.42 2.53
C SER A 144 1.13 11.08 3.84
N ALA A 145 1.06 12.41 3.83
CA ALA A 145 0.35 13.22 4.82
C ALA A 145 -0.32 14.41 4.11
N ARG A 146 -1.56 14.77 4.49
CA ARG A 146 -2.39 15.70 3.68
C ARG A 146 -2.44 17.15 4.17
N PHE A 147 -2.51 17.38 5.48
CA PHE A 147 -2.82 18.71 6.01
C PHE A 147 -1.59 19.44 6.56
N PRO A 148 -1.58 20.78 6.56
CA PRO A 148 -0.51 21.54 7.22
C PRO A 148 -0.31 21.11 8.67
N GLY A 149 0.93 20.87 9.06
CA GLY A 149 1.30 20.37 10.40
C GLY A 149 1.16 18.85 10.57
N TRP A 150 0.46 18.15 9.67
CA TRP A 150 0.49 16.69 9.62
C TRP A 150 1.77 16.21 8.98
N GLN A 151 2.39 15.21 9.60
CA GLN A 151 3.68 14.68 9.17
C GLN A 151 3.65 13.17 9.21
N MET A 152 4.12 12.58 8.12
CA MET A 152 4.34 11.14 8.00
C MET A 152 5.80 10.86 8.29
N TYR A 153 6.08 10.30 9.47
CA TYR A 153 7.42 9.84 9.84
C TYR A 153 7.55 8.36 9.50
N ALA A 154 8.14 8.06 8.35
CA ALA A 154 8.47 6.70 7.93
C ALA A 154 9.91 6.36 8.34
N GLU A 155 10.07 5.50 9.33
CA GLU A 155 11.40 5.05 9.78
C GLU A 155 11.95 3.94 8.87
N LYS A 156 11.08 3.01 8.48
CA LYS A 156 11.43 1.83 7.69
C LYS A 156 10.21 1.31 6.95
N ALA A 157 10.44 0.74 5.78
CA ALA A 157 9.49 -0.13 5.11
C ALA A 157 10.22 -1.35 4.55
N LYS A 158 9.56 -2.51 4.54
CA LYS A 158 10.03 -3.73 3.91
C LYS A 158 8.89 -4.36 3.13
N ILE A 159 9.19 -4.77 1.91
CA ILE A 159 8.25 -5.47 1.03
C ILE A 159 8.85 -6.84 0.74
N SER A 160 8.12 -7.90 1.05
CA SER A 160 8.49 -9.28 0.73
C SER A 160 7.52 -9.81 -0.31
N VAL A 161 8.02 -10.22 -1.48
CA VAL A 161 7.21 -10.73 -2.59
C VAL A 161 7.48 -12.23 -2.75
N TYR A 162 6.41 -13.01 -2.83
CA TYR A 162 6.47 -14.46 -3.03
C TYR A 162 5.89 -14.80 -4.40
N TRP A 163 6.62 -15.62 -5.16
CA TRP A 163 6.35 -15.87 -6.58
C TRP A 163 6.30 -17.38 -6.88
N ALA A 164 5.57 -17.76 -7.93
CA ALA A 164 5.57 -19.13 -8.44
C ALA A 164 6.89 -19.46 -9.14
N VAL A 165 7.50 -20.60 -8.83
CA VAL A 165 8.70 -21.13 -9.51
C VAL A 165 8.30 -22.22 -10.49
#